data_AF-A0A4Q3SSL6-F1
#
_entry.id   AF-A0A4Q3SSL6-F1
#
_cell.length_a   1.000
_cell.length_b   1.000
_cell.length_c   1.000
_cell.angle_alpha   90.00
_cell.angle_beta   90.00
_cell.angle_gamma   90.00
#
_symmetry.space_group_name_H-M   'P 1'
#
loop_
_entity.id
_entity.type
_entity.pdbx_description
1 polymer ?
#
loop_
_entity_poly.entity_id
_entity_poly.type
_entity_poly.pdbx_seq_one_letter_code
_entity_poly.pdbx_strand_id
1 'polypeptide(L)' 'MDVRVLVDIAIDEDPRAPCLWVPSEGWAEFCAAIDQRPNLIGAVIYRNKTIRDGGPLTDIVTGSDQGRRA' A
#
# COMPACT_ATOMS: atom_id res chain seq x y z
N MET A 1 12.88 0.92 9.12
CA MET A 1 11.81 1.92 9.24
C MET A 1 10.50 1.15 9.11
N ASP A 2 9.54 1.40 10.00
CA ASP A 2 8.26 0.67 10.02
C ASP A 2 7.49 0.91 8.71
N VAL A 3 7.05 -0.17 8.05
CA VAL A 3 6.29 -0.11 6.78
C VAL A 3 5.02 0.72 6.92
N ARG A 4 4.37 0.71 8.09
CA ARG A 4 3.18 1.54 8.35
C ARG A 4 3.52 3.02 8.29
N VAL A 5 4.65 3.43 8.86
CA VAL A 5 5.10 4.83 8.84
C VAL A 5 5.38 5.28 7.41
N LEU A 6 6.01 4.43 6.59
CA LEU A 6 6.24 4.73 5.18
C LEU A 6 4.93 4.86 4.39
N VAL A 7 3.96 3.97 4.65
CA VAL A 7 2.62 4.05 4.06
C VAL A 7 1.90 5.33 4.49
N ASP A 8 1.98 5.70 5.77
CA ASP A 8 1.40 6.94 6.29
C ASP A 8 2.00 8.17 5.60
N ILE A 9 3.33 8.21 5.42
CA ILE A 9 4.02 9.29 4.69
C ILE A 9 3.52 9.36 3.25
N ALA A 10 3.48 8.24 2.53
CA ALA A 10 3.02 8.22 1.14
C ALA A 10 1.54 8.64 0.99
N ILE A 11 0.70 8.32 1.98
CA ILE A 11 -0.69 8.81 2.04
C ILE A 11 -0.74 10.33 2.19
N ASP A 12 0.11 10.88 3.05
CA ASP A 12 0.15 12.32 3.36
C ASP A 12 0.75 13.12 2.20
N GLU A 13 1.69 12.56 1.44
CA GLU A 13 2.30 13.18 0.25
C GLU A 13 1.32 13.27 -0.94
N ASP A 14 0.48 12.24 -1.14
CA ASP A 14 -0.53 12.23 -2.20
C ASP A 14 -1.91 11.84 -1.62
N PRO A 15 -2.60 12.79 -0.95
CA PRO A 15 -3.87 12.51 -0.30
C PRO A 15 -4.99 12.22 -1.30
N ARG A 16 -4.86 12.65 -2.56
CA ARG A 16 -5.91 12.52 -3.59
C ARG A 16 -5.87 11.19 -4.32
N ALA A 17 -4.75 10.48 -4.34
CA ALA A 17 -4.70 9.17 -4.94
C ALA A 17 -5.62 8.16 -4.22
N PRO A 18 -6.49 7.45 -4.95
CA PRO A 18 -7.41 6.48 -4.33
C PRO A 18 -6.72 5.17 -3.91
N CYS A 19 -5.54 4.90 -4.48
CA CYS A 19 -4.82 3.63 -4.35
C CYS A 19 -3.36 3.84 -3.95
N LEU A 20 -2.83 2.89 -3.18
CA LEU A 20 -1.42 2.80 -2.78
C LEU A 20 -0.95 1.34 -2.88
N TRP A 21 0.29 1.16 -3.30
CA TRP A 21 0.93 -0.15 -3.45
C TRP A 21 2.04 -0.31 -2.43
N VAL A 22 2.13 -1.47 -1.79
CA VAL A 22 3.16 -1.81 -0.79
C VAL A 22 3.98 -2.99 -1.32
N PRO A 23 5.32 -2.97 -1.20
CA PRO A 23 6.16 -4.12 -1.56
C PRO A 23 5.70 -5.40 -0.88
N SER A 24 5.77 -6.53 -1.59
CA SER A 24 5.38 -7.83 -1.04
C SER A 24 6.15 -8.17 0.25
N GLU A 25 7.40 -7.72 0.36
CA GLU A 25 8.26 -7.89 1.53
C GLU A 25 7.71 -7.20 2.78
N GLY A 26 7.00 -6.08 2.63
CA GLY A 26 6.39 -5.31 3.71
C GLY A 26 4.89 -5.55 3.87
N TRP A 27 4.26 -6.29 2.95
CA TRP A 27 2.80 -6.42 2.91
C TRP A 27 2.21 -7.12 4.13
N ALA A 28 2.79 -8.25 4.53
CA ALA A 28 2.32 -9.02 5.69
C ALA A 28 2.51 -8.24 7.00
N GLU A 29 3.65 -7.55 7.14
CA GLU A 29 3.95 -6.68 8.27
C GLU A 29 2.96 -5.51 8.34
N PHE A 30 2.67 -4.88 7.20
CA PHE A 30 1.70 -3.78 7.11
C PHE A 30 0.30 -4.23 7.54
N CYS A 31 -0.18 -5.35 7.01
CA CYS A 31 -1.48 -5.91 7.38
C CYS A 31 -1.59 -6.19 8.89
N ALA A 32 -0.53 -6.75 9.49
CA ALA A 32 -0.47 -6.99 10.93
C ALA A 32 -0.45 -5.66 11.74
N ALA A 33 0.28 -4.65 11.28
CA ALA A 33 0.40 -3.35 11.95
C ALA A 33 -0.91 -2.54 11.99
N ILE A 34 -1.84 -2.82 11.08
CA ILE A 34 -3.17 -2.20 11.04
C ILE A 34 -4.30 -3.12 11.54
N ASP A 35 -3.97 -4.33 12.00
CA ASP A 35 -4.91 -5.38 12.41
C ASP A 35 -6.00 -5.65 11.35
N GLN A 36 -5.59 -5.73 10.08
CA GLN A 36 -6.50 -6.05 8.98
C GLN A 36 -5.98 -7.22 8.15
N ARG A 37 -6.92 -7.89 7.48
CA ARG A 37 -6.63 -8.93 6.51
C ARG A 37 -7.06 -8.48 5.11
N PRO A 38 -6.29 -8.81 4.06
CA PRO A 38 -6.72 -8.56 2.70
C PRO A 38 -8.08 -9.21 2.42
N ASN A 39 -8.93 -8.48 1.70
CA ASN A 39 -10.22 -8.99 1.23
C ASN A 39 -10.05 -9.97 0.05
N LEU A 40 -11.15 -10.43 -0.55
CA LEU A 40 -11.15 -11.40 -1.65
C LEU A 40 -10.31 -10.98 -2.87
N ILE A 41 -10.13 -9.67 -3.10
CA ILE A 41 -9.34 -9.14 -4.23
C ILE A 41 -7.89 -8.77 -3.83
N GLY A 42 -7.46 -9.17 -2.64
CA GLY A 42 -6.11 -8.92 -2.13
C GLY A 42 -5.85 -7.47 -1.72
N ALA A 43 -6.87 -6.76 -1.24
CA ALA A 43 -6.74 -5.35 -0.83
C ALA A 43 -7.19 -5.11 0.62
N VAL A 44 -6.65 -4.07 1.26
CA VAL A 44 -7.12 -3.53 2.55
C VAL A 44 -7.51 -2.06 2.41
N ILE A 45 -8.38 -1.57 3.29
CA ILE A 45 -8.76 -0.16 3.33
C ILE A 45 -8.10 0.49 4.55
N TYR A 46 -7.26 1.48 4.31
CA TYR A 46 -6.55 2.19 5.37
C TYR A 46 -6.47 3.68 5.02
N ARG A 47 -6.86 4.55 5.98
CA ARG A 47 -6.93 6.02 5.84
C ARG A 47 -7.58 6.47 4.52
N ASN A 48 -8.74 5.90 4.18
CA ASN A 48 -9.50 6.18 2.95
C ASN A 48 -8.79 5.82 1.63
N LYS A 49 -7.72 5.02 1.66
CA LYS A 49 -7.08 4.47 0.47
C LYS A 49 -7.32 2.97 0.34
N THR A 50 -7.39 2.51 -0.91
CA THR A 50 -7.28 1.09 -1.25
C THR A 50 -5.80 0.74 -1.32
N ILE A 51 -5.34 -0.14 -0.43
CA ILE A 51 -3.94 -0.55 -0.39
C ILE A 51 -3.82 -1.99 -0.85
N ARG A 52 -2.82 -2.25 -1.71
CA ARG A 52 -2.61 -3.56 -2.35
C ARG A 52 -1.14 -3.95 -2.34
N ASP A 53 -0.89 -5.24 -2.46
CA ASP A 53 0.44 -5.77 -2.74
C ASP A 53 0.93 -5.30 -4.12
N GLY A 54 2.06 -4.62 -4.15
CA GLY A 54 2.72 -4.08 -5.34
C GLY A 54 3.57 -5.10 -6.09
N GLY A 55 3.90 -6.23 -5.46
CA GLY A 55 4.89 -7.20 -5.97
C GLY A 55 6.29 -6.99 -5.38
N PRO A 56 7.22 -7.94 -5.63
CA PRO A 56 8.57 -7.89 -5.09
C PRO A 56 9.35 -6.73 -5.69
N LEU A 57 10.26 -6.15 -4.89
CA LEU A 57 11.14 -5.04 -5.31
C LEU A 57 10.38 -3.81 -5.82
N THR A 58 9.13 -3.60 -5.38
CA THR A 58 8.38 -2.39 -5.69
C THR A 58 8.53 -1.35 -4.58
N ASP A 59 8.49 -0.08 -4.96
CA ASP A 59 8.46 1.02 -3.99
C ASP A 59 7.04 1.21 -3.45
N ILE A 60 6.93 1.86 -2.29
CA ILE A 60 5.64 2.35 -1.79
C ILE A 60 5.21 3.52 -2.67
N VAL A 61 4.17 3.33 -3.48
CA VAL A 61 3.75 4.33 -4.47
C VAL A 61 2.23 4.51 -4.49
N THR A 62 1.79 5.75 -4.64
CA THR A 62 0.39 6.10 -4.90
C THR A 62 0.10 6.06 -6.39
N GLY A 63 -1.03 5.47 -6.79
CA GLY A 63 -1.39 5.38 -8.21
C GLY A 63 -2.47 4.35 -8.52
N SER A 64 -3.26 4.60 -9.56
CA SER A 64 -4.37 3.73 -10.00
C SER A 64 -3.92 2.47 -10.75
N ASP A 65 -2.75 2.50 -11.39
CA ASP A 65 -2.14 1.35 -12.06
C ASP A 65 -0.89 0.90 -11.29
N GLN A 66 -0.77 -0.42 -11.07
CA GLN A 66 0.45 -1.03 -10.54
C GLN A 66 1.54 -0.83 -11.60
N GLY A 67 2.33 0.24 -11.49
CA GLY A 67 3.44 0.55 -12.39
C GLY A 67 3.15 0.31 -13.87
N ARG A 68 2.54 1.26 -14.57
CA ARG A 68 2.77 1.40 -16.01
C ARG A 68 4.25 1.79 -16.19
N ARG A 69 5.16 0.81 -16.07
CA ARG A 69 6.54 0.94 -16.54
C ARG A 69 6.44 1.06 -18.07
N ALA A 70 6.52 2.30 -18.55
CA ALA A 70 7.08 2.57 -19.87
C ALA A 70 8.58 2.29 -19.84
#